data_AF-A0A537RJ71-F1
#
_entry.id   AF-A0A537RJ71-F1
#
_cell.length_a   1.000
_cell.length_b   1.000
_cell.length_c   1.000
_cell.angle_alpha   90.00
_cell.angle_beta   90.00
_cell.angle_gamma   90.00
#
_symmetry.space_group_name_H-M   'P 1'
#
loop_
_entity.id
_entity.type
_entity.pdbx_description
1 polymer ?
#
loop_
_entity_poly.entity_id
_entity_poly.type
_entity_poly.pdbx_seq_one_letter_code
_entity_poly.pdbx_strand_id
1 'polypeptide(L)'
;MSDLVALAKSKPGGLSFASQGTGSGGHLLGEMFKLRTAANMVHIPYRGAAPAAIDLAAGRVDFFFVSYSSLLSFVQGGKVRVIAVTSPKRLPALPDIPTMTEAGFAGLALDAWFGLVAPAGTPDGVIAKLNAAFVQAVRDPQVMMQMAEQGAEVHATTPGQFAAFITSGTER
;
A
#
# COMPACT_ATOMS: atom_id res chain seq x y z
N MET A 1 -5.29 10.16 13.12
CA MET A 1 -6.22 9.06 12.81
C MET A 1 -7.48 9.11 13.67
N SER A 2 -7.36 9.32 14.98
CA SER A 2 -8.51 9.53 15.87
C SER A 2 -9.48 10.61 15.38
N ASP A 3 -8.96 11.72 14.83
CA ASP A 3 -9.79 12.78 14.24
C ASP A 3 -10.65 12.30 13.06
N LEU A 4 -10.12 11.42 12.21
CA LEU A 4 -10.86 10.84 11.08
C LEU A 4 -12.03 9.98 11.60
N VAL A 5 -11.77 9.18 12.64
CA VAL A 5 -12.80 8.34 13.28
C VAL A 5 -13.86 9.17 13.96
N ALA A 6 -13.45 10.21 14.71
CA ALA A 6 -14.36 11.14 15.35
C ALA A 6 -15.24 11.86 14.31
N LEU A 7 -14.63 12.33 13.22
CA LEU A 7 -15.34 12.97 12.13
C LEU A 7 -16.37 12.02 11.50
N ALA A 8 -15.97 10.77 11.20
CA ALA A 8 -16.86 9.75 10.66
C ALA A 8 -18.05 9.41 11.57
N LYS A 9 -17.86 9.41 12.89
CA LYS A 9 -18.94 9.20 13.85
C LYS A 9 -19.88 10.41 13.98
N SER A 10 -19.36 11.62 13.79
CA SER A 10 -20.13 12.86 13.94
C SER A 10 -21.00 13.20 12.72
N LYS A 11 -20.60 12.79 11.52
CA LYS A 11 -21.33 13.10 10.28
C LYS A 11 -22.55 12.17 10.13
N PRO A 12 -23.78 12.71 9.94
CA PRO A 12 -25.01 11.90 9.77
C PRO A 12 -24.99 10.91 8.58
N GLY A 13 -24.12 11.11 7.60
CA GLY A 13 -23.88 10.19 6.48
C GLY A 13 -22.56 9.41 6.54
N GLY A 14 -21.77 9.59 7.61
CA GLY A 14 -20.43 9.03 7.72
C GLY A 14 -19.40 9.71 6.83
N LEU A 15 -18.28 9.02 6.60
CA LEU A 15 -17.27 9.39 5.59
C LEU A 15 -17.29 8.41 4.42
N SER A 16 -17.05 8.92 3.22
CA SER A 16 -16.79 8.11 2.03
C SER A 16 -15.33 7.67 1.96
N PHE A 17 -15.09 6.45 1.47
CA PHE A 17 -13.74 5.98 1.19
C PHE A 17 -13.62 5.35 -0.19
N ALA A 18 -12.55 5.70 -0.90
CA ALA A 18 -12.29 5.14 -2.22
C ALA A 18 -11.57 3.79 -2.14
N SER A 19 -11.71 2.99 -3.20
CA SER A 19 -10.82 1.86 -3.47
C SER A 19 -10.48 1.78 -4.96
N GLN A 20 -9.50 0.94 -5.30
CA GLN A 20 -9.15 0.60 -6.68
C GLN A 20 -10.18 -0.32 -7.36
N GLY A 21 -11.27 -0.64 -6.68
CA GLY A 21 -12.32 -1.56 -7.12
C GLY A 21 -12.78 -2.48 -6.01
N THR A 22 -13.92 -3.15 -6.22
CA THR A 22 -14.43 -4.17 -5.29
C THR A 22 -13.46 -5.34 -5.20
N GLY A 23 -13.15 -5.76 -3.98
CA GLY A 23 -12.20 -6.84 -3.69
C GLY A 23 -10.71 -6.45 -3.69
N SER A 24 -10.39 -5.20 -4.05
CA SER A 24 -9.01 -4.69 -3.95
C SER A 24 -8.52 -4.60 -2.50
N GLY A 25 -7.20 -4.53 -2.31
CA GLY A 25 -6.61 -4.32 -0.97
C GLY A 25 -7.13 -3.06 -0.27
N GLY A 26 -7.34 -1.96 -1.01
CA GLY A 26 -7.92 -0.74 -0.46
C GLY A 26 -9.37 -0.91 -0.01
N HIS A 27 -10.16 -1.73 -0.71
CA HIS A 27 -11.53 -2.07 -0.30
C HIS A 27 -11.52 -2.86 1.01
N LEU A 28 -10.71 -3.92 1.09
CA LEU A 28 -10.62 -4.76 2.28
C LEU A 28 -10.12 -3.98 3.50
N LEU A 29 -9.09 -3.15 3.33
CA LEU A 29 -8.59 -2.28 4.41
C LEU A 29 -9.64 -1.29 4.89
N GLY A 30 -10.39 -0.67 3.98
CA GLY A 30 -11.46 0.26 4.33
C GLY A 30 -12.57 -0.41 5.13
N GLU A 31 -13.02 -1.60 4.71
CA GLU A 31 -14.03 -2.37 5.46
C GLU A 31 -13.50 -2.88 6.80
N MET A 32 -12.24 -3.34 6.87
CA MET A 32 -11.62 -3.72 8.15
C MET A 32 -11.50 -2.52 9.09
N PHE A 33 -11.13 -1.33 8.59
CA PHE A 33 -11.06 -0.11 9.38
C PHE A 33 -12.45 0.31 9.89
N LYS A 34 -13.46 0.28 9.03
CA LYS A 34 -14.85 0.51 9.39
C LYS A 34 -15.31 -0.43 10.52
N LEU A 35 -15.07 -1.74 10.38
CA LEU A 35 -15.42 -2.75 11.38
C LEU A 35 -14.69 -2.52 12.71
N ARG A 36 -13.38 -2.24 12.68
CA ARG A 36 -12.56 -1.99 13.88
C ARG A 36 -12.98 -0.74 14.65
N THR A 37 -13.43 0.29 13.95
CA THR A 37 -13.74 1.60 14.54
C THR A 37 -15.21 1.79 14.89
N ALA A 38 -16.07 0.92 14.36
CA ALA A 38 -17.53 1.07 14.37
C ALA A 38 -17.97 2.45 13.87
N ALA A 39 -17.18 3.09 13.01
CA ALA A 39 -17.50 4.37 12.43
C ALA A 39 -18.33 4.19 11.15
N ASN A 40 -19.23 5.13 10.88
CA ASN A 40 -20.03 5.07 9.66
C ASN A 40 -19.17 5.46 8.46
N MET A 41 -18.99 4.52 7.53
CA MET A 41 -18.17 4.72 6.33
C MET A 41 -18.81 4.07 5.11
N VAL A 42 -18.77 4.76 3.97
CA VAL A 42 -19.37 4.31 2.70
C VAL A 42 -18.29 4.05 1.67
N HIS A 43 -18.26 2.84 1.13
CA HIS A 43 -17.31 2.46 0.08
C HIS A 43 -17.72 3.02 -1.28
N ILE A 44 -16.78 3.70 -1.95
CA ILE A 44 -16.93 4.18 -3.33
C ILE A 44 -15.89 3.44 -4.21
N PRO A 45 -16.30 2.43 -4.99
CA PRO A 45 -15.38 1.69 -5.86
C PRO A 45 -15.05 2.48 -7.13
N TYR A 46 -13.76 2.55 -7.47
CA TYR A 46 -13.28 3.10 -8.73
C TYR A 46 -12.69 2.01 -9.63
N ARG A 47 -12.46 2.35 -10.91
CA ARG A 47 -11.73 1.50 -11.86
C ARG A 47 -10.22 1.75 -11.75
N GLY A 48 -9.64 1.46 -10.59
CA GLY A 48 -8.22 1.67 -10.29
C GLY A 48 -7.92 2.94 -9.47
N ALA A 49 -6.65 3.10 -9.10
CA ALA A 49 -6.19 4.14 -8.17
C ALA A 49 -6.20 5.56 -8.78
N ALA A 50 -5.89 5.70 -10.06
CA ALA A 50 -5.79 7.01 -10.72
C ALA A 50 -7.10 7.83 -10.67
N PRO A 51 -8.27 7.31 -11.08
CA PRO A 51 -9.51 8.06 -10.97
C PRO A 51 -9.92 8.34 -9.51
N ALA A 52 -9.65 7.41 -8.59
CA ALA A 52 -9.89 7.61 -7.15
C ALA A 52 -9.05 8.75 -6.57
N ALA A 53 -7.77 8.84 -6.96
CA ALA A 53 -6.85 9.88 -6.51
C ALA A 53 -7.29 11.28 -6.94
N ILE A 54 -7.80 11.42 -8.17
CA ILE A 54 -8.34 12.69 -8.68
C ILE A 54 -9.54 13.14 -7.83
N ASP A 55 -10.48 12.23 -7.56
CA ASP A 55 -11.67 12.56 -6.77
C ASP A 55 -11.33 12.85 -5.30
N LEU A 56 -10.34 12.16 -4.73
CA LEU A 56 -9.80 12.47 -3.40
C LEU A 56 -9.21 13.89 -3.37
N ALA A 57 -8.37 14.23 -4.34
CA ALA A 57 -7.76 15.55 -4.46
C ALA A 57 -8.80 16.66 -4.70
N ALA A 58 -9.94 16.33 -5.32
CA ALA A 58 -11.07 17.22 -5.51
C ALA A 58 -12.03 17.29 -4.31
N GLY A 59 -11.82 16.47 -3.26
CA GLY A 59 -12.68 16.40 -2.08
C GLY A 59 -14.03 15.72 -2.32
N ARG A 60 -14.16 14.91 -3.37
CA ARG A 60 -15.38 14.13 -3.67
C ARG A 60 -15.48 12.83 -2.86
N VAL A 61 -14.33 12.34 -2.38
CA VAL A 61 -14.23 11.24 -1.43
C VAL A 61 -13.38 11.66 -0.24
N ASP A 62 -13.70 11.20 0.97
CA ASP A 62 -13.07 11.72 2.19
C ASP A 62 -11.68 11.09 2.46
N PHE A 63 -11.50 9.80 2.18
CA PHE A 63 -10.19 9.14 2.33
C PHE A 63 -9.99 7.95 1.38
N PHE A 64 -8.75 7.44 1.30
CA PHE A 64 -8.39 6.35 0.41
C PHE A 64 -7.21 5.54 0.98
N PHE A 65 -7.37 4.21 1.07
CA PHE A 65 -6.27 3.27 1.29
C PHE A 65 -5.64 2.88 -0.06
N VAL A 66 -4.40 3.29 -0.29
CA VAL A 66 -3.70 3.11 -1.57
C VAL A 66 -2.19 3.14 -1.38
N SER A 67 -1.46 2.52 -2.31
CA SER A 67 0.00 2.63 -2.37
C SER A 67 0.44 4.09 -2.53
N TYR A 68 1.45 4.48 -1.74
CA TYR A 68 1.99 5.84 -1.73
C TYR A 68 2.42 6.33 -3.12
N SER A 69 3.07 5.46 -3.91
CA SER A 69 3.47 5.75 -5.29
C SER A 69 2.33 6.24 -6.18
N SER A 70 1.09 5.77 -5.97
CA SER A 70 -0.08 6.19 -6.75
C SER A 70 -0.57 7.60 -6.42
N LEU A 71 -0.18 8.14 -5.27
CA LEU A 71 -0.57 9.49 -4.82
C LEU A 71 0.59 10.49 -4.82
N LEU A 72 1.80 10.08 -5.20
CA LEU A 72 3.02 10.86 -5.01
C LEU A 72 2.90 12.30 -5.51
N SER A 73 2.40 12.50 -6.74
CA SER A 73 2.23 13.84 -7.33
C SER A 73 1.18 14.68 -6.59
N PHE A 74 0.09 14.08 -6.11
CA PHE A 74 -0.96 14.77 -5.34
C PHE A 74 -0.48 15.15 -3.93
N VAL A 75 0.37 14.31 -3.33
CA VAL A 75 0.99 14.59 -2.03
C VAL A 75 2.02 15.71 -2.16
N GLN A 76 2.92 15.64 -3.13
CA GLN A 76 3.91 16.69 -3.40
C GLN A 76 3.26 18.03 -3.76
N GLY A 77 2.15 17.99 -4.51
CA GLY A 77 1.35 19.17 -4.84
C GLY A 77 0.48 19.69 -3.69
N GLY A 78 0.52 19.08 -2.50
CA GLY A 78 -0.26 19.49 -1.33
C GLY A 78 -1.77 19.32 -1.46
N LYS A 79 -2.25 18.55 -2.45
CA LYS A 79 -3.68 18.30 -2.70
C LYS A 79 -4.24 17.18 -1.85
N VAL A 80 -3.38 16.25 -1.45
CA VAL A 80 -3.72 15.12 -0.58
C VAL A 80 -2.70 15.05 0.54
N ARG A 81 -3.15 14.69 1.74
CA ARG A 81 -2.29 14.49 2.91
C ARG A 81 -2.29 13.02 3.31
N VAL A 82 -1.11 12.44 3.48
CA VAL A 82 -0.94 11.12 4.08
C VAL A 82 -1.07 11.25 5.60
N ILE A 83 -1.91 10.43 6.23
CA ILE A 83 -2.21 10.50 7.67
C ILE A 83 -1.77 9.27 8.45
N ALA A 84 -1.52 8.15 7.76
CA ALA A 84 -0.94 6.92 8.30
C ALA A 84 -0.45 6.03 7.15
N VAL A 85 0.45 5.09 7.45
CA VAL A 85 0.88 4.02 6.54
C VAL A 85 0.47 2.65 7.06
N THR A 86 0.10 1.73 6.16
CA THR A 86 -0.31 0.35 6.51
C THR A 86 0.86 -0.62 6.60
N SER A 87 2.05 -0.19 6.20
CA SER A 87 3.30 -0.95 6.36
C SER A 87 3.61 -1.18 7.84
N PRO A 88 4.33 -2.27 8.18
CA PRO A 88 4.68 -2.57 9.57
C PRO A 88 5.63 -1.54 10.19
N LYS A 89 6.33 -0.77 9.35
CA LYS A 89 7.24 0.32 9.74
C LYS A 89 6.89 1.58 8.95
N ARG A 90 7.30 2.73 9.45
CA ARG A 90 7.17 4.00 8.71
C ARG A 90 7.94 3.93 7.39
N LEU A 91 7.43 4.60 6.38
CA LEU A 91 8.14 4.70 5.10
C LEU A 91 9.30 5.70 5.26
N PRO A 92 10.51 5.39 4.75
CA PRO A 92 11.63 6.34 4.77
C PRO A 92 11.29 7.69 4.11
N ALA A 93 10.45 7.67 3.06
CA ALA A 93 9.97 8.87 2.38
C ALA A 93 8.96 9.70 3.21
N LEU A 94 8.39 9.13 4.28
CA LEU A 94 7.38 9.74 5.14
C LEU A 94 7.69 9.46 6.63
N PRO A 95 8.86 9.89 7.15
CA PRO A 95 9.34 9.50 8.47
C PRO A 95 8.46 10.00 9.62
N ASP A 96 7.73 11.09 9.40
CA ASP A 96 6.82 11.69 10.39
C ASP A 96 5.42 11.09 10.37
N ILE A 97 5.08 10.30 9.34
CA ILE A 97 3.77 9.69 9.22
C ILE A 97 3.75 8.37 10.00
N PRO A 98 2.85 8.21 10.98
CA PRO A 98 2.81 7.01 11.80
C PRO A 98 2.32 5.79 11.03
N THR A 99 2.67 4.61 11.50
CA THR A 99 2.01 3.37 11.06
C THR A 99 0.57 3.30 11.59
N MET A 100 -0.30 2.48 11.00
CA MET A 100 -1.64 2.20 11.55
C MET A 100 -1.56 1.67 12.99
N THR A 101 -0.56 0.84 13.29
CA THR A 101 -0.32 0.31 14.65
C THR A 101 0.04 1.42 15.63
N GLU A 102 0.99 2.30 15.27
CA GLU A 102 1.37 3.47 16.09
C GLU A 102 0.18 4.43 16.28
N ALA A 103 -0.71 4.51 15.30
CA ALA A 103 -1.93 5.30 15.37
C ALA A 103 -3.06 4.65 16.19
N GLY A 104 -2.85 3.45 16.77
CA GLY A 104 -3.81 2.74 17.62
C GLY A 104 -4.72 1.75 16.90
N PHE A 105 -4.43 1.42 15.63
CA PHE A 105 -5.24 0.54 14.79
C PHE A 105 -4.46 -0.70 14.34
N ALA A 106 -4.04 -1.51 15.32
CA ALA A 106 -3.31 -2.75 15.08
C ALA A 106 -4.11 -3.75 14.21
N GLY A 107 -3.40 -4.53 13.40
CA GLY A 107 -4.00 -5.53 12.51
C GLY A 107 -4.62 -4.95 11.22
N LEU A 108 -4.51 -3.65 10.98
CA LEU A 108 -4.76 -3.02 9.67
C LEU A 108 -3.43 -2.86 8.93
N ALA A 109 -2.80 -4.01 8.68
CA ALA A 109 -1.55 -4.08 7.94
C ALA A 109 -1.82 -4.77 6.61
N LEU A 110 -1.53 -4.06 5.52
CA LEU A 110 -1.43 -4.63 4.19
C LEU A 110 -0.16 -4.04 3.60
N ASP A 111 0.81 -4.92 3.37
CA ASP A 111 2.05 -4.57 2.71
C ASP A 111 2.03 -5.20 1.31
N ALA A 112 1.89 -4.34 0.30
CA ALA A 112 1.83 -4.77 -1.08
C ALA A 112 3.26 -4.97 -1.58
N TRP A 113 3.64 -6.22 -1.85
CA TRP A 113 4.93 -6.55 -2.42
C TRP A 113 4.81 -6.84 -3.91
N PHE A 114 5.90 -6.59 -4.63
CA PHE A 114 6.07 -6.98 -6.03
C PHE A 114 7.27 -7.92 -6.12
N GLY A 115 7.18 -8.89 -7.02
CA GLY A 115 8.30 -9.77 -7.30
C GLY A 115 8.16 -10.46 -8.64
N LEU A 116 9.18 -11.23 -8.98
CA LEU A 116 9.33 -11.85 -10.28
C LEU A 116 9.26 -13.35 -10.14
N VAL A 117 8.42 -13.98 -10.97
CA VAL A 117 8.26 -15.43 -11.07
C VAL A 117 8.47 -15.84 -12.52
N ALA A 118 8.94 -17.07 -12.72
CA ALA A 118 9.13 -17.67 -14.03
C ALA A 118 8.17 -18.85 -14.22
N PRO A 119 7.87 -19.27 -15.47
CA PRO A 119 7.05 -20.45 -15.73
C PRO A 119 7.60 -21.71 -15.03
N ALA A 120 6.69 -22.58 -14.57
CA ALA A 120 7.07 -23.86 -14.00
C ALA A 120 7.93 -24.68 -14.99
N GLY A 121 9.00 -25.29 -14.48
CA GLY A 121 9.96 -26.04 -15.30
C GLY A 121 11.07 -25.20 -15.95
N THR A 122 11.13 -23.89 -15.69
CA THR A 122 12.28 -23.07 -16.10
C THR A 122 13.57 -23.64 -15.48
N PRO A 123 14.63 -23.93 -16.27
CA PRO A 123 15.84 -24.55 -15.73
C PRO A 123 16.53 -23.71 -14.66
N ASP A 124 17.07 -24.37 -13.63
CA ASP A 124 17.71 -23.70 -12.48
C ASP A 124 18.84 -22.74 -12.89
N GLY A 125 19.63 -23.10 -13.91
CA GLY A 125 20.69 -22.23 -14.43
C GLY A 125 20.15 -20.91 -15.02
N VAL A 126 18.95 -20.93 -15.63
CA VAL A 126 18.27 -19.73 -16.13
C VAL A 126 17.76 -18.89 -14.96
N ILE A 127 17.14 -19.52 -13.96
CA ILE A 127 16.67 -18.84 -12.74
C ILE A 127 17.83 -18.16 -12.02
N ALA A 128 18.95 -18.86 -11.84
CA ALA A 128 20.14 -18.30 -11.20
C ALA A 128 20.69 -17.09 -11.95
N LYS A 129 20.77 -17.16 -13.29
CA LYS A 129 21.23 -16.05 -14.13
C LYS A 129 20.31 -14.83 -14.03
N LEU A 130 18.99 -15.04 -14.09
CA LEU A 130 18.00 -13.97 -13.96
C LEU A 130 18.06 -13.34 -12.57
N ASN A 131 18.06 -14.15 -11.51
CA ASN A 131 18.16 -13.65 -10.13
C ASN A 131 19.43 -12.82 -9.92
N ALA A 132 20.59 -13.28 -10.40
CA ALA A 132 21.84 -12.51 -10.30
C ALA A 132 21.72 -11.14 -11.00
N ALA A 133 21.14 -11.10 -12.21
CA ALA A 133 20.94 -9.84 -12.93
C ALA A 133 19.97 -8.89 -12.20
N PHE A 134 18.86 -9.41 -11.65
CA PHE A 134 17.92 -8.60 -10.88
C PHE A 134 18.53 -8.09 -9.58
N VAL A 135 19.24 -8.93 -8.83
CA VAL A 135 19.95 -8.53 -7.60
C VAL A 135 20.97 -7.45 -7.90
N GLN A 136 21.70 -7.54 -9.00
CA GLN A 136 22.62 -6.49 -9.42
C GLN A 136 21.88 -5.18 -9.73
N ALA A 137 20.81 -5.24 -10.53
CA ALA A 137 20.05 -4.06 -10.93
C ALA A 137 19.40 -3.34 -9.74
N VAL A 138 18.78 -4.07 -8.82
CA VAL A 138 18.10 -3.44 -7.67
C VAL A 138 19.05 -2.90 -6.61
N ARG A 139 20.34 -3.31 -6.66
CA ARG A 139 21.41 -2.76 -5.81
C ARG A 139 22.08 -1.53 -6.42
N ASP A 140 21.72 -1.15 -7.64
CA ASP A 140 22.20 0.11 -8.22
C ASP A 140 21.67 1.29 -7.38
N PRO A 141 22.54 2.23 -6.94
CA PRO A 141 22.12 3.35 -6.10
C PRO A 141 21.02 4.21 -6.70
N GLN A 142 21.02 4.42 -8.02
CA GLN A 142 19.99 5.21 -8.69
C GLN A 142 18.65 4.47 -8.67
N VAL A 143 18.66 3.15 -8.88
CA VAL A 143 17.45 2.33 -8.77
C VAL A 143 16.91 2.33 -7.34
N MET A 144 17.77 2.13 -6.33
CA MET A 144 17.36 2.17 -4.93
C MET A 144 16.75 3.53 -4.55
N MET A 145 17.36 4.62 -5.00
CA MET A 145 16.86 5.98 -4.76
C MET A 145 15.47 6.18 -5.38
N GLN A 146 15.29 5.82 -6.65
CA GLN A 146 13.99 5.94 -7.33
C GLN A 146 12.89 5.08 -6.71
N MET A 147 13.23 3.88 -6.22
CA MET A 147 12.30 3.02 -5.50
C MET A 147 11.92 3.64 -4.15
N ALA A 148 12.90 4.14 -3.40
CA ALA A 148 12.66 4.80 -2.11
C ALA A 148 11.81 6.07 -2.24
N GLU A 149 12.03 6.89 -3.28
CA GLU A 149 11.19 8.06 -3.59
C GLU A 149 9.72 7.70 -3.84
N GLN A 150 9.48 6.52 -4.39
CA GLN A 150 8.13 5.96 -4.61
C GLN A 150 7.59 5.22 -3.38
N GLY A 151 8.34 5.19 -2.28
CA GLY A 151 7.99 4.50 -1.03
C GLY A 151 8.11 2.98 -1.10
N ALA A 152 8.87 2.46 -2.05
CA ALA A 152 9.19 1.03 -2.14
C ALA A 152 10.51 0.73 -1.43
N GLU A 153 10.53 -0.37 -0.68
CA GLU A 153 11.75 -0.94 -0.12
C GLU A 153 12.25 -2.08 -1.02
N VAL A 154 13.54 -2.04 -1.34
CA VAL A 154 14.16 -3.07 -2.18
C VAL A 154 14.60 -4.25 -1.32
N HIS A 155 14.07 -5.43 -1.62
CA HIS A 155 14.52 -6.69 -1.03
C HIS A 155 15.20 -7.57 -2.09
N ALA A 156 16.52 -7.72 -1.98
CA ALA A 156 17.28 -8.66 -2.80
C ALA A 156 17.30 -10.04 -2.12
N THR A 157 16.54 -11.00 -2.67
CA THR A 157 16.39 -12.36 -2.13
C THR A 157 16.99 -13.41 -3.07
N THR A 158 17.23 -14.61 -2.55
CA THR A 158 17.45 -15.79 -3.38
C THR A 158 16.12 -16.36 -3.90
N PRO A 159 16.11 -17.15 -4.99
CA PRO A 159 14.89 -17.78 -5.48
C PRO A 159 14.20 -18.63 -4.41
N GLY A 160 14.97 -19.39 -3.62
CA GLY A 160 14.42 -20.20 -2.53
C GLY A 160 13.82 -19.38 -1.39
N GLN A 161 14.44 -18.26 -1.02
CA GLN A 161 13.89 -17.33 -0.02
C GLN A 161 12.57 -16.72 -0.50
N PHE A 162 12.50 -16.31 -1.76
CA PHE A 162 11.29 -15.72 -2.31
C PHE A 162 10.16 -16.74 -2.46
N ALA A 163 10.46 -17.98 -2.87
CA ALA A 163 9.50 -19.06 -2.90
C ALA A 163 8.90 -19.34 -1.51
N ALA A 164 9.75 -19.43 -0.48
CA ALA A 164 9.30 -19.62 0.90
C ALA A 164 8.42 -18.45 1.39
N PHE A 165 8.77 -17.22 1.04
CA PHE A 165 7.97 -16.04 1.35
C PHE A 165 6.58 -16.11 0.72
N ILE A 166 6.47 -16.45 -0.57
CA ILE A 166 5.19 -16.61 -1.25
C ILE A 166 4.34 -17.66 -0.55
N THR A 167 4.89 -18.87 -0.32
CA THR A 167 4.17 -19.97 0.33
C THR A 167 3.63 -19.55 1.70
N SER A 168 4.46 -18.90 2.53
CA SER A 168 4.05 -18.41 3.86
C SER A 168 2.98 -17.33 3.85
N GLY A 169 2.82 -16.62 2.74
CA GLY A 169 1.79 -15.60 2.54
C GLY A 169 0.43 -16.15 2.07
N THR A 170 0.41 -17.36 1.52
CA THR A 170 -0.82 -18.04 1.02
C THR A 170 -1.56 -18.84 2.08
N GLU A 171 -0.98 -19.07 3.26
CA GLU A 171 -1.54 -19.93 4.32
C GLU A 171 -2.29 -19.17 5.43
N ARG A 172 -2.87 -17.99 5.15
CA ARG A 172 -3.68 -17.24 6.15
C ARG A 172 -5.15 -17.18 5.81
#